data_AF-A0AAW2UAK9-F1
#
_entry.id   AF-A0AAW2UAK9-F1
#
_cell.length_a   1.000
_cell.length_b   1.000
_cell.length_c   1.000
_cell.angle_alpha   90.00
_cell.angle_beta   90.00
_cell.angle_gamma   90.00
#
_symmetry.space_group_name_H-M   'P 1'
#
loop_
_entity.id
_entity.type
_entity.pdbx_description
1 polymer ?
#
loop_
_entity_poly.entity_id
_entity_poly.type
_entity_poly.pdbx_seq_one_letter_code
_entity_poly.pdbx_strand_id
1 'polypeptide(L)'
;MKEVKMQNSLPLSDCRVKKTELLINRLHASLHGIVLLALFYYRLTSLTQIIINKDTTLLLPHILILISELILSFIWVLSQASQWKPVIRKAYPERLPEDEKLPPIDVFICTADLNKEPCLEVMNTVKSAMALDYPPDKLHVYLSDDGGSVATFQAIKQAWKFSKLWVPFCRKI
;
A
#
# COMPACT_ATOMS: atom_id res chain seq x y z
N MET A 1 42.48 -10.75 0.45
CA MET A 1 41.03 -10.54 0.28
C MET A 1 40.41 -10.64 1.66
N LYS A 2 40.24 -9.51 2.36
CA LYS A 2 39.89 -9.51 3.79
C LYS A 2 38.40 -9.80 3.94
N GLU A 3 38.09 -10.96 4.49
CA GLU A 3 36.80 -11.26 5.10
C GLU A 3 36.46 -10.14 6.09
N VAL A 4 35.42 -9.36 5.77
CA VAL A 4 34.83 -8.41 6.68
C VAL A 4 34.21 -9.24 7.80
N LYS A 5 34.86 -9.25 8.96
CA LYS A 5 34.28 -9.71 10.23
C LYS A 5 32.83 -9.23 10.30
N MET A 6 31.88 -10.16 10.29
CA MET A 6 30.54 -9.89 10.81
C MET A 6 30.69 -9.56 12.28
N GLN A 7 30.93 -8.28 12.58
CA GLN A 7 30.60 -7.70 13.87
C GLN A 7 29.14 -8.09 14.15
N ASN A 8 28.83 -8.50 15.38
CA ASN A 8 27.47 -8.79 15.84
C ASN A 8 26.58 -7.54 15.73
N SER A 9 26.22 -7.12 14.52
CA SER A 9 25.43 -5.94 14.24
C SER A 9 23.96 -6.29 14.42
N LEU A 10 23.28 -5.50 15.24
CA LEU A 10 21.82 -5.59 15.41
C LEU A 10 21.12 -5.50 14.04
N PRO A 11 19.94 -6.14 13.88
CA PRO A 11 19.23 -6.12 12.61
C PRO A 11 18.78 -4.70 12.23
N LEU A 12 18.90 -4.34 10.94
CA LEU A 12 18.47 -3.05 10.38
C LEU A 12 16.93 -2.91 10.33
N SER A 13 16.24 -4.04 10.25
CA SER A 13 14.78 -4.09 10.33
C SER A 13 14.33 -5.36 11.05
N ASP A 14 13.19 -5.28 11.71
CA ASP A 14 12.54 -6.41 12.37
C ASP A 14 11.11 -6.57 11.83
N CYS A 15 10.67 -7.82 11.77
CA CYS A 15 9.44 -8.25 11.13
C CYS A 15 8.69 -9.14 12.12
N ARG A 16 7.72 -8.57 12.83
CA ARG A 16 7.02 -9.24 13.92
C ARG A 16 5.58 -9.55 13.55
N VAL A 17 5.19 -10.81 13.77
CA VAL A 17 3.81 -11.25 13.61
C VAL A 17 2.98 -10.71 14.78
N LYS A 18 1.84 -10.11 14.47
CA LYS A 18 0.87 -9.69 15.49
C LYS A 18 0.08 -10.90 15.97
N LYS A 19 0.56 -11.55 17.04
CA LYS A 19 0.00 -12.82 17.54
C LYS A 19 -1.48 -12.72 17.95
N THR A 20 -1.86 -11.64 18.63
CA THR A 20 -3.25 -11.38 19.04
C THR A 20 -4.16 -11.20 17.84
N GLU A 21 -3.82 -10.33 16.90
CA GLU A 21 -4.60 -10.14 15.67
C GLU A 21 -4.65 -11.42 14.82
N LEU A 22 -3.57 -12.19 14.75
CA LEU A 22 -3.55 -13.48 14.05
C LEU A 22 -4.58 -14.46 14.63
N LEU A 23 -4.66 -14.56 15.96
CA LEU A 23 -5.64 -15.44 16.61
C LEU A 23 -7.07 -14.95 16.38
N ILE A 24 -7.30 -13.65 16.56
CA ILE A 24 -8.62 -13.03 16.34
C ILE A 24 -9.08 -13.26 14.90
N ASN A 25 -8.21 -13.00 13.91
CA ASN A 25 -8.54 -13.17 12.49
C ASN A 25 -8.85 -14.62 12.15
N ARG A 26 -8.10 -15.59 12.68
CA ARG A 26 -8.36 -17.01 12.43
C ARG A 26 -9.66 -17.50 13.06
N LEU A 27 -9.97 -17.04 14.27
CA LEU A 27 -11.24 -17.35 14.92
C LEU A 27 -12.40 -16.73 14.16
N HIS A 28 -12.30 -15.44 13.81
CA HIS A 28 -13.29 -14.75 12.99
C HIS A 28 -13.51 -15.44 11.64
N ALA A 29 -12.43 -15.79 10.93
CA ALA A 29 -12.51 -16.50 9.65
C ALA A 29 -13.20 -17.86 9.77
N SER A 30 -12.88 -18.61 10.84
CA SER A 30 -13.48 -19.93 11.09
C SER A 30 -14.98 -19.80 11.40
N LEU A 31 -15.36 -18.85 12.27
CA LEU A 31 -16.76 -18.59 12.60
C LEU A 31 -17.56 -18.13 11.37
N HIS A 32 -17.01 -17.19 10.59
CA HIS A 32 -17.65 -16.71 9.38
C HIS A 32 -17.79 -17.82 8.33
N GLY A 33 -16.78 -18.69 8.19
CA GLY A 33 -16.85 -19.89 7.35
C GLY A 33 -17.97 -20.85 7.77
N ILE A 34 -18.15 -21.10 9.07
CA ILE A 34 -19.25 -21.93 9.58
C ILE A 34 -20.61 -21.31 9.24
N VAL A 35 -20.77 -20.00 9.45
CA VAL A 35 -22.01 -19.28 9.12
C VAL A 35 -22.31 -19.35 7.61
N LEU A 36 -21.29 -19.16 6.76
CA LEU A 36 -21.44 -19.29 5.31
C LEU A 36 -21.85 -20.71 4.89
N LEU A 37 -21.25 -21.75 5.47
CA LEU A 37 -21.62 -23.13 5.20
C LEU A 37 -23.06 -23.43 5.62
N ALA A 38 -23.48 -22.94 6.79
CA ALA A 38 -24.87 -23.07 7.25
C ALA A 38 -25.85 -22.32 6.34
N LEU A 39 -25.49 -21.12 5.89
CA LEU A 39 -26.27 -20.34 4.92
C LEU A 39 -26.42 -21.08 3.59
N PHE A 40 -25.33 -21.63 3.05
CA PHE A 40 -25.38 -22.41 1.81
C PHE A 40 -26.22 -23.68 1.96
N TYR A 41 -26.10 -24.39 3.09
CA TYR A 41 -26.94 -25.55 3.37
C TYR A 41 -28.44 -25.18 3.39
N TYR A 42 -28.79 -24.09 4.07
CA TYR A 42 -30.16 -23.57 4.08
C TYR A 42 -30.65 -23.18 2.68
N ARG A 43 -29.80 -22.52 1.88
CA ARG A 43 -30.15 -22.12 0.51
C ARG A 43 -30.33 -23.31 -0.42
N LEU A 44 -29.47 -24.32 -0.34
CA LEU A 44 -29.60 -25.54 -1.15
C LEU A 44 -30.87 -26.30 -0.79
N THR A 45 -31.15 -26.49 0.49
CA THR A 45 -32.39 -27.16 0.94
C THR A 45 -33.63 -26.39 0.52
N SER A 46 -33.67 -25.06 0.68
CA SER A 46 -34.76 -24.22 0.20
C SER A 46 -34.95 -24.31 -1.32
N LEU A 47 -33.86 -24.28 -2.10
CA LEU A 47 -33.90 -24.42 -3.55
C LEU A 47 -34.48 -25.79 -3.95
N THR A 48 -34.07 -26.88 -3.29
CA THR A 48 -34.63 -28.22 -3.57
C THR A 48 -36.13 -28.29 -3.29
N GLN A 49 -36.62 -27.65 -2.22
CA GLN A 49 -38.05 -27.58 -1.90
C GLN A 49 -38.85 -26.81 -2.97
N ILE A 50 -38.32 -25.68 -3.44
CA ILE A 50 -38.94 -24.88 -4.52
C ILE A 50 -39.03 -25.67 -5.83
N ILE A 51 -37.97 -26.43 -6.16
CA ILE A 51 -37.94 -27.29 -7.35
C ILE A 51 -38.99 -28.42 -7.23
N ILE A 52 -39.11 -29.06 -6.05
CA ILE A 52 -40.07 -30.13 -5.80
C ILE A 52 -41.52 -29.59 -5.90
N ASN A 53 -41.80 -28.42 -5.31
CA ASN A 53 -43.13 -27.81 -5.30
C ASN A 53 -43.51 -27.13 -6.64
N LYS A 54 -42.58 -27.04 -7.60
CA LYS A 54 -42.76 -26.39 -8.92
C LYS A 54 -43.15 -24.90 -8.85
N ASP A 55 -42.73 -24.20 -7.80
CA ASP A 55 -43.00 -22.78 -7.61
C ASP A 55 -42.13 -21.91 -8.53
N THR A 56 -42.64 -21.66 -9.74
CA THR A 56 -41.88 -21.00 -10.83
C THR A 56 -41.59 -19.51 -10.54
N THR A 57 -42.43 -18.87 -9.72
CA THR A 57 -42.31 -17.44 -9.35
C THR A 57 -41.15 -17.17 -8.38
N LEU A 58 -40.80 -18.14 -7.53
CA LEU A 58 -39.79 -18.00 -6.48
C LEU A 58 -38.40 -18.51 -6.89
N LEU A 59 -38.31 -19.23 -8.00
CA LEU A 59 -37.08 -19.86 -8.48
C LEU A 59 -36.05 -18.83 -8.98
N LEU A 60 -36.46 -17.90 -9.83
CA LEU A 60 -35.56 -16.86 -10.38
C LEU A 60 -34.91 -15.99 -9.28
N PRO A 61 -35.65 -15.39 -8.32
CA PRO A 61 -35.02 -14.60 -7.26
C PRO A 61 -34.11 -15.44 -6.36
N HIS A 62 -34.44 -16.71 -6.08
CA HIS A 62 -33.57 -17.59 -5.30
C HIS A 62 -32.23 -17.86 -5.99
N ILE A 63 -32.24 -18.08 -7.31
CA ILE A 63 -31.00 -18.30 -8.09
C ILE A 63 -30.15 -17.04 -8.10
N LEU A 64 -30.75 -15.86 -8.31
CA LEU A 64 -30.02 -14.59 -8.29
C LEU A 64 -29.35 -14.32 -6.93
N ILE A 65 -30.07 -14.57 -5.84
CA ILE A 65 -29.52 -14.46 -4.47
C ILE A 65 -28.38 -15.46 -4.28
N LEU A 66 -28.55 -16.72 -4.69
CA LEU A 66 -27.51 -17.74 -4.57
C LEU A 66 -26.24 -17.36 -5.33
N ILE A 67 -26.37 -16.82 -6.55
CA ILE A 67 -25.23 -16.35 -7.36
C ILE A 67 -24.53 -15.19 -6.65
N SER A 68 -25.28 -14.22 -6.13
CA SER A 68 -24.71 -13.10 -5.37
C SER A 68 -23.95 -13.58 -4.12
N GLU A 69 -24.54 -14.50 -3.35
CA GLU A 69 -23.93 -15.10 -2.16
C GLU A 69 -22.65 -15.88 -2.51
N LEU A 70 -22.61 -16.60 -3.64
CA LEU A 70 -21.41 -17.29 -4.13
C LEU A 70 -20.29 -16.30 -4.49
N ILE A 71 -20.61 -15.23 -5.21
CA ILE A 71 -19.63 -14.20 -5.59
C ILE A 71 -19.07 -13.51 -4.35
N LEU A 72 -19.94 -13.09 -3.42
CA LEU A 72 -19.52 -12.46 -2.16
C LEU A 72 -18.68 -13.39 -1.30
N SER A 73 -19.06 -14.67 -1.22
CA SER A 73 -18.28 -15.69 -0.49
C SER A 73 -16.92 -15.92 -1.13
N PHE A 74 -16.84 -15.93 -2.46
CA PHE A 74 -15.58 -16.05 -3.17
C PHE A 74 -14.64 -14.85 -2.91
N ILE A 75 -15.17 -13.62 -3.00
CA ILE A 75 -14.42 -12.41 -2.64
C ILE A 75 -13.94 -12.47 -1.18
N TRP A 76 -14.80 -12.93 -0.27
CA TRP A 76 -14.45 -13.11 1.13
C TRP A 76 -13.31 -14.13 1.32
N VAL A 77 -13.35 -15.28 0.65
CA VAL A 77 -12.26 -16.27 0.69
C VAL A 77 -10.94 -15.66 0.21
N LEU A 78 -10.96 -14.92 -0.91
CA LEU A 78 -9.77 -14.24 -1.43
C LEU A 78 -9.21 -13.21 -0.43
N SER A 79 -10.09 -12.50 0.29
CA SER A 79 -9.68 -11.54 1.31
C SER A 79 -9.04 -12.18 2.54
N GLN A 80 -9.26 -13.48 2.82
CA GLN A 80 -8.63 -14.15 3.96
C GLN A 80 -7.11 -14.24 3.81
N ALA A 81 -6.59 -14.26 2.58
CA ALA A 81 -5.16 -14.36 2.33
C ALA A 81 -4.36 -13.21 2.97
N SER A 82 -4.89 -11.98 2.94
CA SER A 82 -4.23 -10.81 3.53
C SER A 82 -4.34 -10.77 5.06
N GLN A 83 -5.36 -11.42 5.64
CA GLN A 83 -5.64 -11.40 7.08
C GLN A 83 -5.04 -12.60 7.83
N TRP A 84 -4.59 -13.64 7.12
CA TRP A 84 -4.15 -14.90 7.73
C TRP A 84 -2.91 -14.78 8.63
N LYS A 85 -2.01 -13.85 8.31
CA LYS A 85 -0.77 -13.61 9.05
C LYS A 85 -0.40 -12.12 9.01
N PRO A 86 -1.04 -11.28 9.85
CA PRO A 86 -0.69 -9.86 9.94
C PRO A 86 0.71 -9.68 10.51
N VAL A 87 1.51 -8.82 9.87
CA VAL A 87 2.91 -8.57 10.20
C VAL A 87 3.17 -7.07 10.30
N ILE A 88 3.92 -6.67 11.32
CA ILE A 88 4.48 -5.32 11.44
C ILE A 88 5.95 -5.37 11.06
N ARG A 89 6.38 -4.43 10.22
CA ARG A 89 7.79 -4.17 9.94
C ARG A 89 8.22 -2.92 10.69
N LYS A 90 9.33 -2.99 11.42
CA LYS A 90 9.98 -1.86 12.07
C LYS A 90 11.38 -1.69 11.49
N ALA A 91 11.68 -0.53 10.93
CA ALA A 91 13.02 -0.15 10.53
C ALA A 91 13.75 0.54 11.70
N TYR A 92 15.07 0.44 11.73
CA TYR A 92 15.95 1.08 12.70
C TYR A 92 16.95 1.97 11.96
N PRO A 93 16.56 3.20 11.56
CA PRO A 93 17.42 4.11 10.82
C PRO A 93 18.73 4.42 11.55
N GLU A 94 18.72 4.42 12.88
CA GLU A 94 19.89 4.65 13.73
C GLU A 94 20.98 3.56 13.61
N ARG A 95 20.66 2.43 12.98
CA ARG A 95 21.59 1.31 12.75
C ARG A 95 22.12 1.28 11.32
N LEU A 96 21.69 2.22 10.47
CA LEU A 96 22.19 2.34 9.11
C LEU A 96 23.70 2.58 9.12
N PRO A 97 24.41 2.10 8.08
CA PRO A 97 25.82 2.41 7.94
C PRO A 97 26.01 3.90 7.68
N GLU A 98 27.24 4.37 7.90
CA GLU A 98 27.65 5.74 7.58
C GLU A 98 27.29 6.13 6.14
N ASP A 99 27.02 7.42 5.94
CA ASP A 99 26.60 8.04 4.68
C ASP A 99 27.42 7.61 3.45
N GLU A 100 28.73 7.42 3.62
CA GLU A 100 29.64 6.97 2.56
C GLU A 100 29.27 5.59 1.98
N LYS A 101 28.66 4.72 2.79
CA LYS A 101 28.26 3.36 2.41
C LYS A 101 26.81 3.26 1.92
N LEU A 102 26.05 4.35 1.99
CA LEU A 102 24.68 4.39 1.47
C LEU A 102 24.68 4.34 -0.08
N PRO A 103 23.69 3.70 -0.71
CA PRO A 103 23.57 3.66 -2.17
C PRO A 103 23.10 5.01 -2.76
N PRO A 104 23.31 5.30 -4.05
CA PRO A 104 22.58 6.37 -4.72
C PRO A 104 21.08 6.05 -4.82
N ILE A 105 20.23 7.08 -4.70
CA ILE A 105 18.77 7.01 -4.77
C ILE A 105 18.24 8.06 -5.75
N ASP A 106 17.34 7.60 -6.63
CA ASP A 106 16.58 8.45 -7.54
C ASP A 106 15.12 8.58 -7.08
N VAL A 107 14.66 9.82 -6.89
CA VAL A 107 13.27 10.14 -6.57
C VAL A 107 12.58 10.61 -7.84
N PHE A 108 11.62 9.83 -8.32
CA PHE A 108 10.79 10.18 -9.48
C PHE A 108 9.47 10.80 -9.01
N ILE A 109 9.17 11.99 -9.52
CA ILE A 109 7.90 12.68 -9.32
C ILE A 109 7.24 12.78 -10.69
N CYS A 110 6.01 12.32 -10.82
CA CYS A 110 5.24 12.41 -12.05
C CYS A 110 4.03 13.30 -11.83
N THR A 111 3.71 14.13 -12.81
CA THR A 111 2.50 14.95 -12.83
C THR A 111 1.88 14.92 -14.23
N ALA A 112 0.55 14.97 -14.31
CA ALA A 112 -0.18 14.79 -15.56
C ALA A 112 -1.25 15.86 -15.82
N ASP A 113 -1.85 16.47 -14.79
CA ASP A 113 -2.98 17.39 -14.97
C ASP A 113 -2.93 18.54 -13.96
N LEU A 114 -2.77 19.76 -14.46
CA LEU A 114 -2.66 20.98 -13.67
C LEU A 114 -3.88 21.27 -12.78
N ASN A 115 -5.08 20.83 -13.18
CA ASN A 115 -6.29 21.08 -12.40
C ASN A 115 -6.43 20.11 -11.21
N LYS A 116 -5.92 18.89 -11.37
CA LYS A 116 -5.94 17.85 -10.33
C LYS A 116 -4.70 17.91 -9.44
N GLU A 117 -3.58 18.35 -9.99
CA GLU A 117 -2.27 18.45 -9.36
C GLU A 117 -1.75 19.89 -9.53
N PRO A 118 -2.20 20.84 -8.71
CA PRO A 118 -1.81 22.23 -8.84
C PRO A 118 -0.29 22.42 -8.76
N CYS A 119 0.26 23.33 -9.59
CA CYS A 119 1.71 23.61 -9.63
C CYS A 119 2.35 23.81 -8.26
N LEU A 120 1.66 24.49 -7.33
CA LEU A 120 2.19 24.77 -6.00
C LEU A 120 2.42 23.49 -5.19
N GLU A 121 1.54 22.50 -5.31
CA GLU A 121 1.69 21.19 -4.65
C GLU A 121 2.87 20.44 -5.25
N VAL A 122 2.98 20.41 -6.58
CA VAL A 122 4.12 19.80 -7.28
C VAL A 122 5.45 20.47 -6.87
N MET A 123 5.49 21.80 -6.79
CA MET A 123 6.66 22.55 -6.32
C MET A 123 7.05 22.16 -4.89
N ASN A 124 6.07 22.00 -4.00
CA ASN A 124 6.32 21.61 -2.61
C ASN A 124 6.84 20.17 -2.53
N THR A 125 6.27 19.24 -3.30
CA THR A 125 6.75 17.86 -3.39
C THR A 125 8.20 17.80 -3.87
N VAL A 126 8.54 18.54 -4.94
CA VAL A 126 9.91 18.60 -5.47
C VAL A 126 10.88 19.19 -4.44
N LYS A 127 10.53 20.31 -3.79
CA LYS A 127 11.38 20.91 -2.76
C LYS A 127 11.58 19.98 -1.55
N SER A 128 10.52 19.32 -1.09
CA SER A 128 10.59 18.39 0.03
C SER A 128 11.46 17.17 -0.33
N ALA A 129 11.35 16.66 -1.55
CA ALA A 129 12.23 15.59 -2.04
C ALA A 129 13.70 16.02 -2.07
N MET A 130 14.00 17.24 -2.53
CA MET A 130 15.37 17.78 -2.51
C MET A 130 15.93 17.98 -1.09
N ALA A 131 15.05 18.13 -0.09
CA ALA A 131 15.41 18.36 1.30
C ALA A 131 15.47 17.06 2.13
N LEU A 132 15.35 15.88 1.51
CA LEU A 132 15.52 14.61 2.21
C LEU A 132 16.88 14.55 2.92
N ASP A 133 16.87 13.94 4.11
CA ASP A 133 18.05 13.67 4.93
C ASP A 133 18.84 12.51 4.30
N TYR A 134 19.60 12.84 3.26
CA TYR A 134 20.39 11.92 2.48
C TYR A 134 21.62 12.63 1.89
N PRO A 135 22.75 11.93 1.67
CA PRO A 135 23.93 12.52 1.07
C PRO A 135 23.62 13.19 -0.27
N PRO A 136 24.00 14.48 -0.46
CA PRO A 136 23.60 15.27 -1.63
C PRO A 136 24.21 14.77 -2.94
N ASP A 137 25.34 14.09 -2.87
CA ASP A 137 26.02 13.44 -4.00
C ASP A 137 25.31 12.15 -4.46
N LYS A 138 24.39 11.62 -3.65
CA LYS A 138 23.69 10.36 -3.86
C LYS A 138 22.18 10.50 -4.04
N LEU A 139 21.64 11.70 -3.83
CA LEU A 139 20.21 11.98 -3.98
C LEU A 139 19.96 12.71 -5.30
N HIS A 140 19.21 12.08 -6.19
CA HIS A 140 18.78 12.69 -7.44
C HIS A 140 17.25 12.78 -7.49
N VAL A 141 16.73 13.90 -7.97
CA VAL A 141 15.28 14.15 -8.04
C VAL A 141 14.92 14.46 -9.49
N TYR A 142 13.98 13.69 -10.03
CA TYR A 142 13.50 13.79 -11.41
C TYR A 142 12.01 14.13 -11.41
N LEU A 143 11.60 15.04 -12.28
CA LEU A 143 10.20 15.39 -12.51
C LEU A 143 9.83 15.03 -13.96
N SER A 144 8.83 14.17 -14.14
CA SER A 144 8.16 13.93 -15.42
C SER A 144 6.84 14.70 -15.43
N ASP A 145 6.66 15.57 -16.42
CA ASP A 145 5.41 16.28 -16.66
C ASP A 145 4.75 15.74 -17.93
N ASP A 146 3.83 14.80 -17.75
CA ASP A 146 3.06 14.17 -18.82
C ASP A 146 1.99 15.12 -19.37
N GLY A 147 1.62 16.14 -18.59
CA GLY A 147 0.69 17.20 -19.01
C GLY A 147 1.34 18.24 -19.93
N GLY A 148 2.68 18.25 -20.03
CA GLY A 148 3.45 19.16 -20.89
C GLY A 148 3.15 20.64 -20.61
N SER A 149 2.84 20.99 -19.35
CA SER A 149 2.31 22.30 -19.01
C SER A 149 3.44 23.32 -18.84
N VAL A 150 3.36 24.42 -19.61
CA VAL A 150 4.28 25.55 -19.46
C VAL A 150 4.22 26.14 -18.04
N ALA A 151 3.05 26.10 -17.39
CA ALA A 151 2.90 26.57 -16.03
C ALA A 151 3.70 25.72 -15.04
N THR A 152 3.68 24.38 -15.19
CA THR A 152 4.47 23.46 -14.37
C THR A 152 5.96 23.71 -14.55
N PHE A 153 6.42 23.84 -15.80
CA PHE A 153 7.81 24.17 -16.09
C PHE A 153 8.26 25.48 -15.41
N GLN A 154 7.47 26.55 -15.53
CA GLN A 154 7.78 27.83 -14.90
C GLN A 154 7.78 27.75 -13.37
N ALA A 155 6.79 27.08 -12.80
CA ALA A 155 6.66 26.86 -11.36
C ALA A 155 7.89 26.14 -10.80
N ILE A 156 8.33 25.07 -11.45
CA ILE A 156 9.51 24.28 -11.05
C ILE A 156 10.80 25.08 -11.20
N LYS A 157 10.91 25.92 -12.23
CA LYS A 157 12.04 26.86 -12.35
C LYS A 157 12.12 27.81 -11.15
N GLN A 158 10.99 28.29 -10.64
CA GLN A 158 10.97 29.10 -9.41
C GLN A 158 11.27 28.27 -8.16
N ALA A 159 10.73 27.05 -8.07
CA ALA A 159 11.04 26.14 -6.97
C ALA A 159 12.55 25.86 -6.88
N TRP A 160 13.21 25.56 -8.01
CA TRP A 160 14.65 25.34 -8.06
C TRP A 160 15.47 26.54 -7.56
N LYS A 161 15.10 27.77 -7.96
CA LYS A 161 15.77 28.98 -7.44
C LYS A 161 15.63 29.09 -5.93
N PHE A 162 14.43 28.84 -5.41
CA PHE A 162 14.16 28.90 -3.99
C PHE A 162 14.86 27.76 -3.21
N SER A 163 14.95 26.56 -3.78
CA SER A 163 15.61 25.39 -3.17
C SER A 163 17.07 25.67 -2.79
N LYS A 164 17.78 26.55 -3.51
CA LYS A 164 19.16 26.95 -3.17
C LYS A 164 19.28 27.59 -1.79
N LEU A 165 18.22 28.27 -1.33
CA LEU A 165 18.15 28.86 0.01
C LEU A 165 17.48 27.92 1.01
N TRP A 166 16.43 27.23 0.58
CA TRP A 166 15.59 26.39 1.43
C TRP A 166 16.26 25.08 1.86
N VAL A 167 16.92 24.35 0.95
CA VAL A 167 17.52 23.04 1.26
C VAL A 167 18.62 23.16 2.32
N PRO A 168 19.58 24.11 2.23
CA PRO A 168 20.56 24.31 3.29
C PRO A 168 19.95 24.75 4.63
N PHE A 169 18.81 25.46 4.60
CA PHE A 169 18.09 25.84 5.81
C PHE A 169 17.46 24.62 6.49
N CYS A 170 16.77 23.76 5.73
CA CYS A 170 16.14 22.54 6.26
C CYS A 170 17.14 21.56 6.85
N ARG A 171 18.35 21.46 6.30
CA ARG A 171 19.39 20.52 6.77
C ARG A 171 20.19 21.03 7.98
N LYS A 172 20.03 22.30 8.36
CA LYS A 172 20.73 22.89 9.52
C LYS A 172 19.92 22.82 10.81
N ILE A 173 18.62 22.57 10.70
CA ILE A 173 17.65 22.47 11.80
C ILE A 173 17.52 20.98 12.16
#